data_AF-A0A504YZA6-F1
#
_entry.id   AF-A0A504YZA6-F1
#
_cell.length_a   1.000
_cell.length_b   1.000
_cell.length_c   1.000
_cell.angle_alpha   90.00
_cell.angle_beta   90.00
_cell.angle_gamma   90.00
#
_symmetry.space_group_name_H-M   'P 1'
#
loop_
_entity.id
_entity.type
_entity.pdbx_description
1 polymer ?
#
loop_
_entity_poly.entity_id
_entity_poly.type
_entity_poly.pdbx_seq_one_letter_code
_entity_poly.pdbx_strand_id
1 'polypeptide(L)'
;MYRFYRHWCLKEAYLKALGCGIRLPLSSVVFELPRSDDLSPCCLTLSPECQNWYFEEHILPNSHVAAVAWHSDCIMSRYEKRQFVEVSINSLLSNLSPFDDPAEDDLWMEFIEKPREPPLQRQAVVFDTFY
;
A
#
# COMPACT_ATOMS: atom_id res chain seq x y z
N MET A 1 -11.84 -14.26 -3.41
CA MET A 1 -10.86 -13.20 -3.75
C MET A 1 -10.54 -12.26 -2.58
N TYR A 2 -11.50 -11.84 -1.75
CA TYR A 2 -11.26 -10.93 -0.62
C TYR A 2 -10.07 -11.30 0.31
N ARG A 3 -9.96 -12.57 0.74
CA ARG A 3 -8.83 -13.05 1.57
C ARG A 3 -7.45 -12.88 0.92
N PHE A 4 -7.37 -12.97 -0.41
CA PHE A 4 -6.15 -12.76 -1.16
C PHE A 4 -5.70 -11.29 -1.06
N TYR A 5 -6.62 -10.34 -1.27
CA TYR A 5 -6.31 -8.91 -1.15
C TYR A 5 -5.89 -8.51 0.27
N ARG A 6 -6.52 -9.09 1.31
CA ARG A 6 -6.07 -8.93 2.69
C ARG A 6 -4.60 -9.34 2.90
N HIS A 7 -4.24 -10.55 2.47
CA HIS A 7 -2.85 -11.02 2.52
C HIS A 7 -1.90 -10.12 1.71
N TRP A 8 -2.32 -9.74 0.51
CA TRP A 8 -1.54 -8.90 -0.37
C TRP A 8 -1.23 -7.54 0.27
N CYS A 9 -2.25 -6.84 0.78
CA CYS A 9 -2.10 -5.55 1.42
C CYS A 9 -1.16 -5.62 2.64
N LEU A 10 -1.28 -6.65 3.48
CA LEU A 10 -0.41 -6.81 4.66
C LEU A 10 1.06 -7.02 4.28
N LYS A 11 1.32 -7.89 3.30
CA LYS A 11 2.68 -8.13 2.82
C LYS A 11 3.26 -6.86 2.18
N GLU A 12 2.51 -6.19 1.32
CA GLU A 12 2.93 -4.94 0.69
C GLU A 12 3.18 -3.84 1.73
N ALA A 13 2.34 -3.69 2.75
CA ALA A 13 2.55 -2.72 3.82
C ALA A 13 3.86 -2.99 4.57
N TYR A 14 4.12 -4.25 4.91
CA TYR A 14 5.37 -4.65 5.56
C TYR A 14 6.61 -4.37 4.69
N LEU A 15 6.59 -4.77 3.41
CA LEU A 15 7.70 -4.53 2.49
C LEU A 15 7.96 -3.05 2.25
N LYS A 16 6.89 -2.23 2.17
CA LYS A 16 6.99 -0.77 2.08
C LYS A 16 7.59 -0.16 3.33
N ALA A 17 7.17 -0.61 4.51
CA ALA A 17 7.74 -0.14 5.77
C ALA A 17 9.23 -0.49 5.91
N LEU A 18 9.66 -1.64 5.37
CA LEU A 18 11.08 -2.00 5.28
C LEU A 18 11.87 -1.21 4.23
N GLY A 19 11.20 -0.66 3.20
CA GLY A 19 11.85 0.02 2.08
C GLY A 19 12.61 -0.92 1.12
N CYS A 20 12.33 -2.22 1.13
CA CYS A 20 13.08 -3.21 0.34
C CYS A 20 12.52 -3.44 -1.08
N GLY A 21 11.32 -2.94 -1.38
CA GLY A 21 10.65 -3.14 -2.67
C GLY A 21 10.47 -4.63 -2.99
N ILE A 22 10.60 -5.00 -4.27
CA ILE A 22 10.41 -6.38 -4.74
C ILE A 22 11.60 -7.33 -4.45
N ARG A 23 12.65 -6.85 -3.78
CA ARG A 23 13.87 -7.65 -3.53
C ARG A 23 13.64 -8.77 -2.52
N LEU A 24 12.65 -8.62 -1.64
CA LEU A 24 12.29 -9.64 -0.68
C LEU A 24 11.18 -10.51 -1.27
N PRO A 25 11.40 -11.83 -1.44
CA PRO A 25 10.38 -12.71 -2.00
C PRO A 25 9.11 -12.67 -1.14
N LEU A 26 7.95 -12.34 -1.73
CA LEU A 26 6.66 -12.34 -1.02
C LEU A 26 6.33 -13.71 -0.38
N SER A 27 6.94 -14.79 -0.87
CA SER A 27 6.81 -16.13 -0.32
C SER A 27 7.50 -16.30 1.05
N SER A 28 8.50 -15.48 1.39
CA SER A 28 9.17 -15.56 2.69
C SER A 28 8.39 -14.85 3.80
N VAL A 29 7.43 -13.98 3.47
CA VAL A 29 6.56 -13.28 4.42
C VAL A 29 5.25 -14.04 4.58
N VAL A 30 4.89 -14.42 5.81
CA VAL A 30 3.72 -15.22 6.15
C VAL A 30 2.91 -14.47 7.18
N PHE A 31 1.62 -14.27 6.90
CA PHE A 31 0.66 -13.69 7.82
C PHE A 31 -0.37 -14.73 8.20
N GLU A 32 -0.75 -14.74 9.47
CA GLU A 32 -1.96 -15.39 9.94
C GLU A 32 -3.07 -14.34 10.01
N LEU A 33 -4.07 -14.48 9.16
CA LEU A 33 -5.27 -13.66 9.21
C LEU A 33 -6.24 -14.24 10.23
N PRO A 34 -6.64 -13.47 11.26
CA PRO A 34 -7.66 -13.91 12.18
C PRO A 34 -9.00 -14.11 11.47
N ARG A 35 -9.81 -15.02 12.03
CA ARG A 35 -11.15 -15.32 11.53
C ARG A 35 -12.18 -14.26 11.91
N SER A 36 -11.90 -13.49 12.96
CA SER A 36 -12.69 -12.35 13.41
C SER A 36 -12.00 -11.05 13.00
N ASP A 37 -12.78 -10.03 12.66
CA ASP A 37 -12.28 -8.69 12.33
C ASP A 37 -11.81 -7.90 13.58
N ASP A 38 -12.11 -8.40 14.78
CA ASP A 38 -11.72 -7.79 16.07
C ASP A 38 -10.28 -8.12 16.49
N LEU A 39 -9.61 -9.02 15.77
CA LEU A 39 -8.25 -9.43 16.07
C LEU A 39 -7.29 -8.81 15.05
N SER A 40 -6.14 -8.34 15.53
CA SER A 40 -5.08 -7.85 14.65
C SER A 40 -4.40 -9.01 13.91
N PRO A 41 -4.01 -8.82 12.64
CA PRO A 41 -3.22 -9.81 11.91
C PRO A 41 -1.85 -10.00 12.54
N CYS A 42 -1.35 -11.24 12.49
CA CYS A 42 -0.04 -11.59 13.03
C CYS A 42 0.92 -11.98 11.89
N CYS A 43 2.13 -11.43 11.87
CA CYS A 43 3.17 -11.84 10.93
C CYS A 43 3.99 -12.99 11.53
N LEU A 44 3.87 -14.18 10.96
CA LEU A 44 4.53 -15.40 11.44
C LEU A 44 6.01 -15.49 11.02
N THR A 45 6.43 -14.70 10.02
CA THR A 45 7.83 -14.67 9.55
C THR A 45 8.76 -13.97 10.53
N LEU A 46 8.22 -13.10 11.37
CA LEU A 46 9.01 -12.35 12.34
C LEU A 46 9.45 -13.29 13.46
N SER A 47 10.75 -13.28 13.78
CA SER A 47 11.22 -13.95 14.98
C SER A 47 10.58 -13.31 16.22
N PRO A 48 10.52 -14.01 17.37
CA PRO A 48 10.06 -13.44 18.64
C PRO A 48 10.82 -12.17 19.04
N GLU A 49 11.98 -11.93 18.45
CA GLU A 49 12.89 -10.82 18.68
C GLU A 49 12.50 -9.58 17.84
N CYS A 50 11.70 -9.79 16.79
CA CYS A 50 11.10 -8.76 15.95
C CYS A 50 9.69 -8.36 16.43
N GLN A 51 9.39 -8.51 17.73
CA GLN A 51 8.10 -8.22 18.38
C GLN A 51 7.62 -6.77 18.27
N ASN A 52 8.46 -5.87 17.75
CA ASN A 52 8.19 -4.44 17.63
C ASN A 52 7.47 -4.08 16.32
N TRP A 53 7.00 -5.06 15.55
CA TRP A 53 6.17 -4.84 14.37
C TRP A 53 4.69 -4.94 14.70
N TYR A 54 3.93 -3.99 14.17
CA TYR A 54 2.51 -3.87 14.37
C TYR A 54 1.80 -3.75 13.01
N PHE A 55 0.57 -4.25 12.97
CA PHE A 55 -0.20 -4.36 11.74
C PHE A 55 -1.67 -4.04 11.99
N GLU A 56 -2.28 -3.35 11.02
CA GLU A 56 -3.71 -3.08 10.99
C GLU A 56 -4.31 -3.40 9.64
N GLU A 57 -5.56 -3.88 9.66
CA GLU A 57 -6.40 -4.03 8.49
C GLU A 57 -7.58 -3.09 8.54
N HIS A 58 -7.88 -2.48 7.41
CA HIS A 58 -8.97 -1.53 7.24
C HIS A 58 -9.81 -1.93 6.02
N ILE A 59 -11.11 -1.98 6.21
CA ILE A 59 -12.08 -2.15 5.13
C ILE A 59 -12.57 -0.76 4.77
N LEU A 60 -12.20 -0.30 3.58
CA LEU A 60 -12.58 1.00 3.06
C LEU A 60 -13.88 0.87 2.25
N PRO A 61 -14.54 2.00 1.89
CA PRO A 61 -15.71 1.99 1.02
C PRO A 61 -15.49 1.20 -0.27
N ASN A 62 -16.57 0.65 -0.84
CA ASN A 62 -16.55 -0.19 -2.04
C ASN A 62 -15.69 -1.47 -1.91
N SER A 63 -15.59 -2.02 -0.70
CA SER A 63 -14.87 -3.26 -0.42
C SER A 63 -13.37 -3.22 -0.72
N HIS A 64 -12.77 -2.03 -0.73
CA HIS A 64 -11.32 -1.89 -0.80
C HIS A 64 -10.68 -2.30 0.52
N VAL A 65 -9.48 -2.87 0.44
CA VAL A 65 -8.71 -3.28 1.61
C VAL A 65 -7.46 -2.43 1.69
N ALA A 66 -7.17 -1.93 2.88
CA ALA A 66 -5.92 -1.27 3.21
C ALA A 66 -5.27 -1.96 4.42
N ALA A 67 -3.95 -1.91 4.45
CA ALA A 67 -3.19 -2.36 5.60
C ALA A 67 -2.12 -1.34 5.97
N VAL A 68 -1.84 -1.23 7.26
CA VAL A 68 -0.76 -0.38 7.81
C VAL A 68 0.21 -1.28 8.54
N ALA A 69 1.51 -1.05 8.33
CA ALA A 69 2.58 -1.74 9.05
C ALA A 69 3.56 -0.70 9.58
N TRP A 70 3.99 -0.86 10.83
CA TRP A 70 5.01 0.01 11.42
C TRP A 70 5.83 -0.74 12.46
N HIS A 71 7.03 -0.22 12.70
CA HIS A 71 7.93 -0.70 13.73
C HIS A 71 8.00 0.31 14.88
N SER A 72 7.89 -0.14 16.13
CA SER A 72 8.03 0.70 17.31
C SER A 72 8.71 -0.05 18.45
N ASP A 73 9.86 0.47 18.89
CA ASP A 73 10.60 -0.04 20.06
C ASP A 73 9.97 0.37 21.40
N CYS A 74 8.93 1.20 21.37
CA CYS A 74 8.29 1.73 22.56
C CYS A 74 7.05 0.91 22.94
N ILE A 75 7.14 0.17 24.05
CA ILE A 75 6.03 -0.59 24.67
C ILE A 75 4.88 0.33 25.12
N MET A 76 5.13 1.64 25.29
CA MET A 76 4.20 2.56 25.95
C MET A 76 3.14 3.22 25.06
N SER A 77 3.22 3.16 23.73
CA SER A 77 2.08 3.61 22.91
C SER A 77 1.12 2.45 22.74
N ARG A 78 0.12 2.36 23.61
CA ARG A 78 -1.09 1.57 23.34
C ARG A 78 -1.70 2.19 22.09
N TYR A 79 -1.31 1.69 20.92
CA TYR A 79 -1.76 2.25 19.67
C TYR A 79 -3.23 1.88 19.52
N GLU A 80 -4.09 2.88 19.51
CA GLU A 80 -5.50 2.70 19.19
C GLU A 80 -5.67 2.77 17.67
N LYS A 81 -6.27 1.72 17.12
CA LYS A 81 -6.63 1.66 15.72
C LYS A 81 -7.46 2.88 15.33
N ARG A 82 -6.94 3.69 14.42
CA ARG A 82 -7.63 4.88 13.90
C ARG A 82 -8.26 4.58 12.55
N GLN A 83 -9.49 5.03 12.36
CA GLN A 83 -10.15 4.94 11.06
C GLN A 83 -9.51 5.91 10.08
N PHE A 84 -9.47 5.52 8.80
CA PHE A 84 -9.10 6.43 7.72
C PHE A 84 -10.12 7.56 7.60
N VAL A 85 -9.62 8.76 7.31
CA VAL A 85 -10.45 9.94 7.03
C VAL A 85 -10.30 10.25 5.55
N GLU A 86 -11.43 10.32 4.85
CA GLU A 86 -11.46 10.78 3.47
C GLU A 86 -11.26 12.30 3.43
N VAL A 87 -10.35 12.76 2.58
CA VAL A 87 -9.99 14.18 2.47
C VAL A 87 -10.34 14.68 1.07
N SER A 88 -11.02 15.82 0.99
CA SER A 88 -11.39 16.44 -0.29
C SER A 88 -10.20 17.13 -0.95
N ILE A 89 -10.26 17.29 -2.29
CA ILE A 89 -9.22 18.02 -3.03
C ILE A 89 -9.01 19.43 -2.49
N ASN A 90 -10.07 20.15 -2.16
CA ASN A 90 -9.98 21.50 -1.60
C ASN A 90 -9.22 21.52 -0.27
N SER A 91 -9.40 20.50 0.58
CA SER A 91 -8.67 20.38 1.84
C SER A 91 -7.21 20.03 1.65
N LEU A 92 -6.87 19.28 0.59
CA LEU A 92 -5.47 18.98 0.25
C LEU A 92 -4.75 20.22 -0.28
N LEU A 93 -5.45 21.07 -1.04
CA LEU A 93 -4.88 22.27 -1.67
C LEU A 93 -4.82 23.50 -0.74
N SER A 94 -5.56 23.52 0.37
CA SER A 94 -5.79 24.74 1.17
C SER A 94 -4.52 25.41 1.72
N ASN A 95 -3.44 24.66 1.89
CA ASN A 95 -2.17 25.14 2.44
C ASN A 95 -0.98 24.97 1.48
N LEU A 96 -1.25 24.74 0.19
CA LEU A 96 -0.21 24.60 -0.83
C LEU A 96 0.03 25.94 -1.53
N SER A 97 1.29 26.24 -1.80
CA SER A 97 1.70 27.29 -2.72
C SER A 97 2.32 26.64 -3.97
N PRO A 98 2.08 27.17 -5.18
CA PRO A 98 2.79 26.73 -6.36
C PRO A 98 4.30 26.78 -6.11
N PHE A 99 5.00 25.70 -6.46
CA PHE A 99 6.47 25.64 -6.40
C PHE A 99 7.08 26.04 -7.74
N ASP A 100 6.47 25.57 -8.84
CA ASP A 100 6.84 25.89 -10.21
C ASP A 100 5.71 26.66 -10.91
N ASP A 101 6.04 27.27 -12.05
CA ASP A 101 5.05 27.84 -12.96
C ASP A 101 4.04 26.77 -13.41
N PRO A 102 2.77 27.15 -13.68
CA PRO A 102 1.76 26.20 -14.12
C PRO A 102 2.25 25.44 -15.35
N ALA A 103 2.04 24.12 -15.35
CA ALA A 103 2.29 23.26 -16.48
C ALA A 103 1.63 23.83 -17.75
N GLU A 104 2.32 23.77 -18.88
CA GLU A 104 1.74 24.15 -20.17
C GLU A 104 0.54 23.25 -20.49
N ASP A 105 -0.48 23.82 -21.14
CA ASP A 105 -1.75 23.14 -21.46
C ASP A 105 -1.55 21.80 -22.22
N ASP A 106 -0.44 21.68 -22.95
CA ASP A 106 -0.05 20.50 -23.72
C ASP A 106 0.08 19.23 -22.85
N LEU A 107 0.57 19.34 -21.61
CA LEU A 107 0.73 18.19 -20.71
C LEU A 107 -0.62 17.61 -20.26
N TRP A 108 -1.62 18.46 -20.08
CA TRP A 108 -2.97 18.03 -19.72
C TRP A 108 -3.65 17.30 -20.87
N MET A 109 -3.46 17.81 -22.10
CA MET A 109 -3.99 17.18 -23.31
C MET A 109 -3.36 15.79 -23.52
N GLU A 110 -2.04 15.65 -23.38
CA GLU A 110 -1.34 14.36 -23.47
C GLU A 110 -1.87 13.36 -22.44
N PHE A 111 -2.16 13.80 -21.20
CA PHE A 111 -2.72 12.93 -20.18
C PHE A 111 -4.13 12.43 -20.53
N ILE A 112 -5.00 13.31 -21.06
CA ILE A 112 -6.38 12.94 -21.45
C ILE A 112 -6.39 11.91 -22.57
N GLU A 113 -5.43 11.97 -23.49
CA GLU A 113 -5.33 11.05 -24.61
C GLU A 113 -4.91 9.63 -24.22
N LYS A 114 -4.44 9.42 -22.98
CA LYS A 114 -4.02 8.08 -22.52
C LYS A 114 -5.22 7.11 -22.45
N PRO A 115 -5.05 5.86 -22.90
CA PRO A 115 -6.08 4.85 -22.79
C PRO A 115 -6.52 4.66 -21.33
N ARG A 116 -7.83 4.67 -21.08
CA ARG A 116 -8.41 4.49 -19.73
C ARG A 116 -8.36 3.05 -19.23
N GLU A 117 -8.14 2.11 -20.14
CA GLU A 117 -8.04 0.70 -19.85
C GLU A 117 -6.71 0.18 -20.40
N PRO A 118 -6.01 -0.68 -19.65
CA PRO A 118 -4.86 -1.36 -20.19
C PRO A 118 -5.31 -2.22 -21.39
N PRO A 119 -4.47 -2.34 -22.43
CA PRO A 119 -4.79 -3.19 -23.57
C PRO A 119 -5.13 -4.62 -23.08
N LEU A 120 -6.18 -5.21 -23.68
CA LEU A 120 -6.75 -6.51 -23.28
C LEU A 120 -5.74 -7.67 -23.31
N GLN A 121 -4.61 -7.51 -24.00
CA GLN A 121 -3.48 -8.41 -23.93
C GLN A 121 -2.41 -7.82 -23.02
N ARG A 122 -1.96 -8.61 -22.02
CA ARG A 122 -0.63 -8.44 -21.44
C ARG A 122 0.38 -8.58 -22.58
N GLN A 123 0.82 -7.46 -23.14
CA GLN A 123 2.01 -7.45 -23.97
C GLN A 123 3.18 -7.69 -23.02
N ALA A 124 3.77 -8.89 -23.09
CA ALA A 124 5.08 -9.09 -22.51
C ALA A 124 6.01 -8.08 -23.19
N VAL A 125 6.61 -7.19 -22.42
CA VAL A 125 7.70 -6.35 -22.91
C VAL A 125 8.85 -7.33 -23.20
N VAL A 126 8.98 -7.71 -24.47
CA VAL A 126 10.14 -8.47 -24.94
C VAL A 126 11.30 -7.48 -24.92
N PHE A 127 12.17 -7.60 -23.93
CA PHE A 127 13.46 -6.96 -24.00
C PHE A 127 14.26 -7.73 -25.04
N ASP A 128 14.47 -7.13 -26.21
CA ASP A 128 15.46 -7.62 -27.15
C ASP A 128 16.83 -7.49 -26.48
N THR A 129 17.31 -8.60 -25.93
CA THR A 129 18.71 -8.77 -25.55
C THR A 129 19.51 -8.84 -26.84
N PHE A 130 20.01 -7.69 -27.29
CA PHE A 130 21.09 -7.64 -28.28
C PHE A 130 22.33 -8.28 -27.64
N TYR A 131 22.72 -9.45 -28.15
CA TYR A 131 24.05 -10.04 -27.93
C TYR A 131 24.99 -9.59 -29.03
#